data_AF-A0A840W1G0-F1
#
_entry.id   AF-A0A840W1G0-F1
#
_cell.length_a   1.000
_cell.length_b   1.000
_cell.length_c   1.000
_cell.angle_alpha   90.00
_cell.angle_beta   90.00
_cell.angle_gamma   90.00
#
_symmetry.space_group_name_H-M   'P 1'
#
loop_
_entity.id
_entity.type
_entity.pdbx_description
1 polymer ?
#
loop_
_entity_poly.entity_id
_entity_poly.type
_entity_poly.pdbx_seq_one_letter_code
_entity_poly.pdbx_strand_id
1 'polypeptide(L)'
;MTGSSRRSRECRPPRADDRSSHERLTPEEALTAYTSGVAFQAGAENCWGTLRQGAFADLVRLDRDPRRADPMEIASVTERGTWLSGTRVF
;
A
#
# COMPACT_ATOMS: atom_id res chain seq x y z
N MET A 1 29.32 -32.14 22.72
CA MET A 1 28.26 -31.66 21.80
C MET A 1 27.35 -30.75 22.60
N THR A 2 27.57 -29.44 22.52
CA THR A 2 26.88 -28.45 23.35
C THR A 2 25.61 -27.99 22.62
N GLY A 3 24.44 -28.32 23.16
CA GLY A 3 23.15 -27.91 22.62
C GLY A 3 23.00 -26.40 22.68
N SER A 4 22.99 -25.75 21.52
CA SER A 4 22.69 -24.33 21.39
C SER A 4 21.20 -24.11 21.64
N SER A 5 20.87 -23.63 22.84
CA SER A 5 19.52 -23.24 23.23
C SER A 5 19.10 -22.00 22.42
N ARG A 6 18.24 -22.17 21.41
CA ARG A 6 17.50 -21.06 20.81
C ARG A 6 16.60 -20.45 21.88
N ARG A 7 17.04 -19.34 22.49
CA ARG A 7 16.15 -18.50 23.30
C ARG A 7 15.07 -17.94 22.38
N SER A 8 13.85 -18.43 22.53
CA SER A 8 12.66 -17.84 21.91
C SER A 8 12.60 -16.38 22.33
N ARG A 9 12.83 -15.47 21.38
CA ARG A 9 12.47 -14.07 21.58
C ARG A 9 10.95 -14.05 21.65
N GLU A 10 10.43 -13.73 22.83
CA GLU A 10 9.01 -13.45 23.00
C GLU A 10 8.63 -12.37 21.97
N CYS A 11 7.78 -12.74 21.01
CA CYS A 11 7.36 -11.87 19.93
C CYS A 11 6.36 -10.87 20.52
N ARG A 12 6.87 -9.89 21.25
CA ARG A 12 6.08 -8.81 21.80
C ARG A 12 5.74 -7.84 20.68
N PRO A 13 4.46 -7.59 20.38
CA PRO A 13 4.11 -6.62 19.37
C PRO A 13 4.58 -5.22 19.80
N PRO A 14 5.14 -4.43 18.87
CA PRO A 14 5.51 -3.05 19.14
C PRO A 14 4.32 -2.24 19.70
N ARG A 15 4.57 -1.38 20.69
CA ARG A 15 3.54 -0.48 21.24
C ARG A 15 3.31 0.66 20.25
N ALA A 16 2.10 1.17 20.10
CA ALA A 16 1.80 2.21 19.11
C ALA A 16 2.73 3.45 19.15
N ASP A 17 3.30 3.77 20.31
CA ASP A 17 4.24 4.88 20.53
C ASP A 17 5.70 4.59 20.11
N ASP A 18 6.05 3.35 19.75
CA ASP A 18 7.42 2.97 19.38
C ASP A 18 7.72 3.07 17.88
N ARG A 19 6.70 3.29 17.04
CA ARG A 19 6.88 3.62 15.63
C ARG A 19 7.42 5.03 15.55
N SER A 20 8.72 5.13 15.27
CA SER A 20 9.43 6.40 15.14
C SER A 20 8.65 7.29 14.16
N SER A 21 8.47 8.57 14.47
CA SER A 21 7.79 9.51 13.56
C SER A 21 8.38 9.50 12.15
N HIS A 22 9.67 9.18 12.01
CA HIS A 22 10.40 9.04 10.76
C HIS A 22 10.05 7.79 9.92
N GLU A 23 9.44 6.76 10.51
CA GLU A 23 9.01 5.55 9.78
C GLU A 23 7.58 5.69 9.23
N ARG A 24 6.89 6.79 9.58
CA ARG A 24 5.53 7.06 9.11
C ARG A 24 5.57 7.53 7.66
N LEU A 25 4.84 6.85 6.80
CA LEU A 25 4.62 7.29 5.43
C LEU A 25 3.55 8.38 5.38
N THR A 26 3.77 9.36 4.51
CA THR A 26 2.71 10.24 4.02
C THR A 26 1.71 9.45 3.15
N PRO A 27 0.47 9.95 2.96
CA PRO A 27 -0.49 9.31 2.05
C PRO A 27 0.04 9.16 0.62
N GLU A 28 0.82 10.13 0.13
CA GLU A 28 1.43 10.10 -1.20
C GLU A 28 2.46 8.95 -1.33
N GLU A 29 3.32 8.79 -0.32
CA GLU A 29 4.30 7.71 -0.27
C GLU A 29 3.62 6.34 -0.16
N ALA A 30 2.57 6.23 0.66
CA ALA A 30 1.79 5.00 0.78
C ALA A 30 1.13 4.63 -0.56
N LEU A 31 0.46 5.58 -1.24
CA LEU A 31 -0.13 5.34 -2.56
C LEU A 31 0.91 4.93 -3.59
N THR A 32 2.07 5.60 -3.61
CA THR A 32 3.20 5.25 -4.46
C THR A 32 3.68 3.81 -4.18
N ALA A 33 3.86 3.45 -2.91
CA ALA A 33 4.32 2.13 -2.50
C ALA A 33 3.37 1.00 -2.91
N TYR A 34 2.06 1.28 -3.05
CA TYR A 34 1.05 0.31 -3.49
C TYR A 34 0.70 0.39 -4.99
N THR A 35 1.29 1.32 -5.75
CA THR A 35 0.98 1.51 -7.18
C THR A 35 2.24 1.55 -8.03
N SER A 36 2.73 2.74 -8.38
CA SER A 36 3.89 2.93 -9.25
C SER A 36 5.17 2.32 -8.70
N GLY A 37 5.34 2.28 -7.38
CA GLY A 37 6.45 1.61 -6.70
C GLY A 37 6.47 0.10 -6.95
N VAL A 38 5.32 -0.57 -6.94
CA VAL A 38 5.20 -2.00 -7.28
C VAL A 38 5.49 -2.21 -8.77
N ALA A 39 4.98 -1.34 -9.64
CA ALA A 39 5.24 -1.43 -11.07
C ALA A 39 6.74 -1.30 -11.39
N PHE A 40 7.43 -0.37 -10.75
CA PHE A 40 8.88 -0.23 -10.88
C PHE A 40 9.64 -1.46 -10.38
N GLN A 41 9.27 -2.00 -9.20
CA GLN A 41 9.90 -3.22 -8.68
C GLN A 41 9.70 -4.43 -9.60
N ALA A 42 8.59 -4.46 -10.34
CA ALA A 42 8.28 -5.50 -11.32
C ALA A 42 8.90 -5.24 -12.71
N GLY A 43 9.59 -4.11 -12.94
CA GLY A 43 10.08 -3.70 -14.25
C GLY A 43 8.96 -3.40 -15.26
N ALA A 44 7.81 -2.98 -14.78
CA ALA A 44 6.58 -2.78 -15.54
C ALA A 44 6.01 -1.36 -15.41
N GLU A 45 6.82 -0.40 -14.97
CA GLU A 45 6.48 1.02 -14.87
C GLU A 45 6.05 1.63 -16.22
N ASN A 46 6.47 1.02 -17.32
CA ASN A 46 6.06 1.40 -18.67
C ASN A 46 4.70 0.80 -19.11
N CYS A 47 4.10 -0.08 -18.30
CA CYS A 47 2.88 -0.81 -18.62
C CYS A 47 1.72 -0.51 -17.64
N TRP A 48 1.97 -0.46 -16.33
CA TRP A 48 0.93 -0.28 -15.31
C TRP A 48 1.44 0.47 -14.07
N GLY A 49 0.57 0.65 -13.07
CA GLY A 49 0.88 1.33 -11.81
C GLY A 49 0.71 2.87 -11.84
N THR A 50 0.41 3.45 -13.00
CA THR A 50 0.05 4.88 -13.13
C THR A 50 -1.08 5.06 -14.14
N LEU A 51 -1.94 6.07 -13.91
CA LEU A 51 -2.99 6.44 -14.86
C LEU A 51 -2.44 7.40 -15.89
N ARG A 52 -2.01 6.86 -17.03
CA ARG A 52 -1.52 7.63 -18.19
C ARG A 52 -1.91 6.96 -19.49
N GLN A 53 -1.87 7.72 -20.58
CA GLN A 53 -2.09 7.16 -21.91
C GLN A 53 -1.05 6.06 -22.21
N GLY A 54 -1.53 4.96 -22.78
CA GLY A 54 -0.71 3.78 -23.14
C GLY A 54 -0.45 2.79 -22.00
N ALA A 55 -0.82 3.10 -20.76
CA ALA A 55 -0.81 2.14 -19.66
C ALA A 55 -2.11 1.31 -19.63
N PHE A 56 -2.08 0.14 -18.96
CA PHE A 56 -3.30 -0.61 -18.68
C PHE A 56 -4.27 0.21 -17.83
N ALA A 57 -5.55 0.15 -18.19
CA ALA A 57 -6.63 0.80 -17.47
C ALA A 57 -7.08 -0.03 -16.25
N ASP A 58 -6.11 -0.28 -15.36
CA ASP A 58 -6.30 -0.96 -14.08
C ASP A 58 -6.44 0.10 -12.99
N LEU A 59 -7.61 0.19 -12.36
CA LEU A 59 -7.87 1.21 -11.33
C LEU A 59 -8.92 0.79 -10.32
N VAL A 60 -8.83 1.38 -9.13
CA VAL A 60 -9.87 1.34 -8.11
C VAL A 60 -10.42 2.76 -7.95
N ARG A 61 -11.74 2.90 -8.02
CA ARG A 61 -12.41 4.17 -7.71
C ARG A 61 -12.79 4.15 -6.24
N LEU A 62 -12.38 5.15 -5.47
CA LEU A 62 -12.73 5.28 -4.05
C LEU A 62 -13.90 6.26 -3.87
N ASP A 63 -14.63 6.13 -2.76
CA ASP A 63 -15.74 7.02 -2.40
C ASP A 63 -15.27 8.44 -2.04
N ARG A 64 -14.03 8.57 -1.59
CA ARG A 64 -13.35 9.83 -1.28
C ARG A 64 -11.84 9.72 -1.47
N ASP A 65 -11.16 10.86 -1.48
CA ASP A 65 -9.71 10.94 -1.63
C ASP A 65 -9.00 10.67 -0.29
N PRO A 66 -8.26 9.55 -0.14
CA PRO A 66 -7.57 9.21 1.11
C PRO A 66 -6.46 10.20 1.47
N ARG A 67 -5.97 11.00 0.52
CA ARG A 67 -4.94 12.03 0.78
C ARG A 67 -5.48 13.23 1.55
N ARG A 68 -6.81 13.38 1.61
CA ARG A 68 -7.50 14.48 2.28
C ARG A 68 -8.27 14.03 3.52
N ALA A 69 -8.29 12.74 3.81
CA ALA A 69 -8.90 12.17 5.00
C ALA A 69 -8.00 12.37 6.22
N ASP A 70 -8.60 12.45 7.41
CA ASP A 70 -7.84 12.22 8.64
C ASP A 70 -7.18 10.84 8.56
N PRO A 71 -5.89 10.68 8.92
CA PRO A 71 -5.21 9.39 8.88
C PRO A 71 -5.95 8.27 9.61
N MET A 72 -6.68 8.59 10.69
CA MET A 72 -7.47 7.64 11.46
C MET A 72 -8.76 7.21 10.74
N GLU A 73 -9.22 7.99 9.76
CA GLU A 73 -10.42 7.75 8.96
C GLU A 73 -10.12 7.17 7.56
N ILE A 74 -8.85 6.94 7.22
CA ILE A 74 -8.48 6.30 5.96
C ILE A 74 -9.09 4.89 5.87
N ALA A 75 -9.17 4.17 7.00
CA ALA A 75 -9.71 2.81 7.05
C ALA A 75 -11.21 2.73 6.70
N SER A 76 -11.94 3.84 6.77
CA SER A 76 -13.37 3.89 6.41
C SER A 76 -13.59 4.35 4.96
N VAL A 77 -12.52 4.54 4.16
CA VAL A 77 -12.60 4.79 2.72
C VAL A 77 -13.01 3.49 2.03
N THR A 78 -14.00 3.56 1.15
CA THR A 78 -14.59 2.38 0.50
C THR A 78 -14.42 2.45 -1.01
N GLU A 79 -14.26 1.29 -1.64
CA GLU A 79 -14.28 1.19 -3.08
C GLU A 79 -15.69 1.40 -3.65
N ARG A 80 -15.74 2.09 -4.80
CA ARG A 80 -16.93 2.25 -5.64
C ARG A 80 -16.91 1.33 -6.84
N GLY A 81 -15.78 0.70 -7.10
CA GLY A 81 -15.58 -0.31 -8.13
C GLY A 81 -14.10 -0.50 -8.46
N THR A 82 -13.85 -1.59 -9.17
CA THR A 82 -12.52 -1.99 -9.63
C THR A 82 -12.58 -2.31 -11.12
N TRP A 83 -11.60 -1.82 -11.87
CA TRP A 83 -11.45 -2.08 -13.29
C TRP A 83 -10.13 -2.80 -13.55
N LEU A 84 -10.18 -3.78 -14.43
CA LEU A 84 -9.02 -4.46 -15.01
C LEU A 84 -9.10 -4.36 -16.52
N SER A 85 -8.02 -3.88 -17.15
CA SER A 85 -7.92 -3.64 -18.59
C SER A 85 -9.12 -2.88 -19.15
N GLY A 86 -9.59 -1.87 -18.42
CA GLY A 86 -10.73 -1.03 -18.80
C GLY A 86 -12.11 -1.65 -18.58
N THR A 87 -12.19 -2.90 -18.12
CA THR A 87 -13.45 -3.58 -17.82
C THR A 87 -13.70 -3.58 -16.32
N ARG A 88 -14.91 -3.20 -15.91
CA ARG A 88 -15.31 -3.25 -14.50
C ARG A 88 -15.50 -4.70 -14.06
N VAL A 89 -14.82 -5.09 -12.99
CA VAL A 89 -14.85 -6.45 -12.42
C VAL A 89 -15.52 -6.51 -11.05
N PHE A 90 -15.55 -5.39 -10.31
CA PHE A 90 -16.26 -5.22 -9.04
C PHE A 90 -16.89 -3.81 -9.00
#